data_AF-A0A6N4XWM5-F1
#
_entry.id   AF-A0A6N4XWM5-F1
#
_cell.length_a   1.000
_cell.length_b   1.000
_cell.length_c   1.000
_cell.angle_alpha   90.00
_cell.angle_beta   90.00
_cell.angle_gamma   90.00
#
_symmetry.space_group_name_H-M   'P 1'
#
loop_
_entity.id
_entity.type
_entity.pdbx_description
1 polymer ?
#
loop_
_entity_poly.entity_id
_entity_poly.type
_entity_poly.pdbx_seq_one_letter_code
_entity_poly.pdbx_strand_id
1 'polypeptide(L)' 'MADGYGYYQNAFTERKNGILKQEFLFNKAKNKEELNQLEMESIYHCNNKRHHLSLKMETPEQVHKKSEEKYSSGLN' A
#
# COMPACT_ATOMS: atom_id res chain seq x y z
N MET A 1 -18.41 19.73 -1.19
CA MET A 1 -19.23 18.51 -1.38
C MET A 1 -18.27 17.44 -1.85
N ALA A 2 -17.84 16.53 -0.97
CA ALA A 2 -16.97 15.43 -1.38
C ALA A 2 -17.79 14.48 -2.25
N ASP A 3 -17.48 14.46 -3.54
CA ASP A 3 -17.88 13.43 -4.47
C ASP A 3 -17.47 12.06 -3.92
N GLY A 4 -18.26 11.02 -4.21
CA GLY A 4 -18.08 9.66 -3.64
C GLY A 4 -16.66 9.08 -3.81
N TYR A 5 -15.88 9.63 -4.73
CA TYR A 5 -14.46 9.32 -4.95
C TYR A 5 -13.58 9.65 -3.73
N GLY A 6 -13.81 10.79 -3.06
CA GLY A 6 -13.04 11.20 -1.89
C GLY A 6 -13.23 10.28 -0.68
N TYR A 7 -14.44 9.76 -0.48
CA TYR A 7 -14.74 8.82 0.62
C TYR A 7 -14.06 7.47 0.44
N TYR A 8 -14.03 6.94 -0.80
CA TYR A 8 -13.35 5.67 -1.08
C TYR A 8 -11.83 5.79 -0.94
N GLN A 9 -11.26 6.89 -1.44
CA GLN A 9 -9.83 7.19 -1.27
C GLN A 9 -9.46 7.38 0.20
N ASN A 10 -10.32 8.05 0.99
CA ASN A 10 -10.11 8.19 2.43
C ASN A 10 -10.15 6.83 3.13
N ALA A 11 -11.16 6.00 2.87
CA ALA A 11 -11.26 4.67 3.48
C ALA A 11 -10.07 3.76 3.12
N PHE A 12 -9.59 3.84 1.86
CA PHE A 12 -8.39 3.15 1.43
C PHE A 12 -7.14 3.65 2.18
N THR A 13 -7.00 4.96 2.31
CA THR A 13 -5.89 5.61 3.02
C THR A 13 -5.90 5.26 4.50
N GLU A 14 -7.05 5.29 5.16
CA GLU A 14 -7.22 4.90 6.56
C GLU A 14 -6.84 3.45 6.79
N ARG A 15 -7.23 2.55 5.87
CA ARG A 15 -6.85 1.13 5.95
C ARG A 15 -5.33 0.94 5.83
N LYS A 16 -4.67 1.65 4.91
CA LYS A 16 -3.20 1.63 4.80
C LYS A 16 -2.55 2.17 6.07
N ASN A 17 -3.04 3.30 6.59
CA ASN A 17 -2.52 3.91 7.81
C ASN A 17 -2.71 3.01 9.04
N GLY A 18 -3.84 2.30 9.13
CA GLY A 18 -4.09 1.33 10.20
C GLY A 18 -3.10 0.17 10.16
N ILE A 19 -2.85 -0.40 8.98
CA ILE A 19 -1.85 -1.44 8.77
C ILE A 19 -0.44 -0.96 9.16
N LEU A 20 -0.04 0.21 8.69
CA LEU A 20 1.27 0.78 8.99
C LEU A 20 1.45 1.00 10.50
N LYS A 21 0.43 1.54 11.17
CA LYS A 21 0.43 1.75 12.62
C LYS A 21 0.48 0.44 13.42
N GLN A 22 -0.24 -0.59 12.97
CA GLN A 22 -0.35 -1.85 13.69
C GLN A 22 0.89 -2.74 13.50
N GLU A 23 1.50 -2.73 12.32
CA GLU A 23 2.56 -3.69 11.96
C GLU A 23 3.97 -3.10 11.94
N PHE A 24 4.12 -1.77 11.84
CA PHE A 24 5.44 -1.17 11.63
C PHE A 24 5.82 -0.12 12.68
N LEU A 25 4.87 0.32 13.51
CA LEU A 25 5.10 1.32 14.57
C LEU A 25 5.53 0.71 15.91
N PHE A 26 6.10 -0.50 15.89
CA PHE A 26 6.64 -1.17 17.08
C PHE A 26 7.87 -0.45 17.66
N ASN A 27 8.62 0.27 16.83
CA ASN A 27 9.76 1.08 17.25
C ASN A 27 9.40 2.56 17.20
N LYS A 28 9.59 3.28 18.31
CA LYS A 28 9.52 4.74 18.32
C LYS A 28 10.72 5.30 17.56
N ALA A 29 10.45 5.98 16.44
CA ALA A 29 11.44 6.80 15.77
C ALA A 29 11.95 7.88 16.72
N LYS A 30 13.27 8.08 16.79
CA LYS A 30 13.92 9.06 17.65
C LYS A 30 13.90 10.46 17.04
N ASN A 31 13.85 10.55 15.71
CA ASN A 31 13.82 11.79 14.96
C ASN A 31 12.93 11.66 13.71
N LYS A 32 12.66 12.79 13.05
CA LYS A 32 11.80 12.85 11.86
C LYS A 32 12.39 12.08 10.67
N GLU A 33 13.71 12.03 10.54
CA GLU A 33 14.38 11.32 9.43
C GLU A 33 14.20 9.81 9.55
N GLU A 34 14.42 9.25 10.73
CA GLU A 34 14.20 7.83 11.03
C GLU A 34 12.72 7.48 10.86
N LEU A 35 11.80 8.37 11.23
CA LEU A 35 10.37 8.18 11.01
C LEU A 35 10.04 8.08 9.51
N ASN A 36 10.55 9.00 8.70
CA ASN A 36 10.35 8.98 7.25
C ASN A 36 10.95 7.72 6.62
N GLN A 37 12.12 7.27 7.10
CA GLN A 37 12.75 6.05 6.61
C GLN A 37 11.92 4.82 6.96
N LEU A 38 11.47 4.69 8.21
CA LEU A 38 10.59 3.61 8.65
C LEU A 38 9.28 3.62 7.85
N GLU A 39 8.70 4.79 7.59
CA GLU A 39 7.50 4.92 6.77
C GLU A 39 7.74 4.39 5.34
N MET A 40 8.83 4.80 4.68
CA MET A 40 9.18 4.33 3.35
C MET A 40 9.41 2.81 3.31
N GLU A 41 10.15 2.27 4.28
CA GLU A 41 10.40 0.83 4.40
C GLU A 41 9.10 0.06 4.62
N SER A 42 8.20 0.59 5.43
CA SER A 42 6.90 -0.01 5.72
C SER A 42 5.99 -0.03 4.50
N ILE A 43 5.94 1.08 3.75
CA ILE A 43 5.20 1.16 2.48
C ILE A 43 5.79 0.17 1.47
N TYR A 44 7.11 0.11 1.36
CA TYR A 44 7.80 -0.84 0.48
C TYR A 44 7.44 -2.28 0.84
N HIS A 45 7.52 -2.65 2.11
CA HIS A 45 7.15 -3.98 2.59
C HIS A 45 5.68 -4.31 2.33
N CYS A 46 4.77 -3.35 2.57
CA CYS A 46 3.35 -3.54 2.31
C CYS A 46 3.06 -3.77 0.82
N ASN A 47 3.74 -3.04 -0.09
CA ASN A 47 3.49 -3.18 -1.53
C ASN A 47 4.21 -4.37 -2.16
N ASN A 48 5.41 -4.74 -1.68
CA ASN A 48 6.29 -5.70 -2.35
C ASN A 48 6.43 -7.04 -1.64
N LYS A 49 6.14 -7.12 -0.34
CA LYS A 49 6.41 -8.32 0.47
C LYS A 49 5.15 -8.90 1.10
N ARG A 50 4.13 -8.07 1.35
CA ARG A 50 2.86 -8.53 1.92
C ARG A 50 2.00 -9.20 0.85
N HIS A 51 1.80 -10.49 1.00
CA HIS A 51 0.83 -11.24 0.21
C HIS A 51 -0.57 -11.04 0.80
N HIS A 52 -1.54 -10.72 -0.04
CA HIS A 52 -2.93 -10.53 0.40
C HIS A 52 -3.79 -11.71 -0.01
N LEU A 53 -4.56 -12.26 0.93
CA LEU A 53 -5.53 -13.33 0.66
C LEU A 53 -6.56 -12.92 -0.41
N SER A 54 -7.01 -11.66 -0.38
CA SER A 54 -7.92 -11.11 -1.39
C SER A 54 -7.31 -11.02 -2.79
N LEU A 55 -5.98 -10.99 -2.87
CA LEU A 55 -5.21 -10.99 -4.12
C LEU A 55 -4.65 -12.39 -4.43
N LYS A 56 -5.30 -13.47 -3.97
CA LYS A 56 -4.84 -14.86 -4.18
C LYS A 56 -3.41 -15.11 -3.73
N MET A 57 -3.01 -14.50 -2.62
CA MET A 57 -1.64 -14.57 -2.09
C MET A 57 -0.59 -13.90 -2.99
N GLU A 58 -1.00 -12.94 -3.83
CA GLU A 58 -0.09 -12.06 -4.56
C GLU A 58 0.14 -10.75 -3.80
N THR A 59 1.22 -10.06 -4.12
CA THR A 59 1.52 -8.72 -3.58
C THR A 59 0.83 -7.64 -4.40
N PRO A 60 0.55 -6.45 -3.82
CA PRO A 60 -0.03 -5.34 -4.56
C PRO A 60 0.80 -4.97 -5.79
N GLU A 61 2.13 -4.99 -5.68
CA GLU A 61 3.05 -4.72 -6.79
C GLU A 61 2.90 -5.75 -7.91
N GLN A 62 2.80 -7.04 -7.58
CA GLN A 62 2.62 -8.10 -8.58
C GLN A 62 1.31 -7.93 -9.36
N VAL A 63 0.22 -7.62 -8.66
CA VAL A 63 -1.09 -7.39 -9.29
C VAL A 63 -1.07 -6.10 -10.11
N HIS A 64 -0.44 -5.04 -9.61
CA HIS A 64 -0.28 -3.79 -10.33
C HIS A 64 0.50 -4.00 -11.64
N LYS A 65 1.67 -4.63 -11.57
CA LYS A 65 2.49 -4.92 -12.75
C LYS A 65 1.75 -5.80 -13.76
N LYS A 66 1.04 -6.83 -13.32
CA LYS A 66 0.18 -7.66 -14.20
C LYS A 66 -0.94 -6.85 -14.85
N SER A 67 -1.52 -5.90 -14.13
CA SER A 67 -2.54 -5.01 -14.68
C SER A 67 -1.95 -4.09 -15.74
N GLU A 68 -0.78 -3.48 -15.49
CA GLU A 68 -0.08 -2.62 -16.45
C GLU A 68 0.38 -3.39 -17.69
N GLU A 69 0.92 -4.60 -17.51
CA GLU A 69 1.26 -5.51 -18.60
C GLU A 69 0.03 -5.84 -19.46
N LYS A 70 -1.13 -6.10 -18.83
CA LYS A 70 -2.39 -6.33 -19.55
C LYS A 70 -2.86 -5.09 -20.33
N TYR A 71 -2.61 -3.88 -19.82
CA TYR A 71 -2.88 -2.64 -20.56
C TYR A 71 -1.85 -2.39 -21.68
N SER A 72 -0.60 -2.84 -21.52
CA SER A 72 0.51 -2.56 -22.44
C SER A 72 0.73 -3.61 -23.52
N SER A 73 0.40 -4.89 -23.30
CA SER A 73 0.61 -5.98 -24.26
C SER A 73 -0.42 -6.00 -25.41
N GLY A 74 -1.35 -5.04 -25.41
CA GLY A 74 -2.47 -5.00 -26.33
C GLY A 74 -3.48 -6.12 -26.08
N LEU A 75 -4.64 -6.00 -26.74
CA LEU A 75 -5.85 -6.83 -26.69
C LEU A 75 -6.88 -6.38 -25.65
N ASN A 76 -8.15 -6.12 -25.99
CA ASN A 76 -8.89 -5.90 -27.24
C ASN A 76 -10.33 -5.64 -26.79
#